data_AF-A0A126ZIN9-F1
#
_entry.id   AF-A0A126ZIN9-F1
#
_cell.length_a   1.000
_cell.length_b   1.000
_cell.length_c   1.000
_cell.angle_alpha   90.00
_cell.angle_beta   90.00
_cell.angle_gamma   90.00
#
_symmetry.space_group_name_H-M   'P 1'
#
loop_
_entity.id
_entity.type
_entity.pdbx_description
1 polymer ?
#
loop_
_entity_poly.entity_id
_entity_poly.type
_entity_poly.pdbx_seq_one_letter_code
_entity_poly.pdbx_strand_id
1 'polypeptide(L)'
;MKSKQLHSVWSAPDNTRLTSKQSSFRLPVHVAAKLAAIAEMYPTKTRTQIVGDLLSTALEDLASALPSIAGRQIDRIGTPDGPTVKVFEEVGPIGRFQVLTNKHYLELEKDLGNDQPEKFFKTELVVIEEMTADEMDAEQAREWESRR
;
A
#
# COMPACT_ATOMS: atom_id res chain seq x y z
N MET A 1 -9.13 1.63 0.12
CA MET A 1 -10.51 1.87 0.63
C MET A 1 -11.52 1.15 -0.26
N LYS A 2 -12.68 0.69 0.23
CA LYS A 2 -13.67 0.01 -0.63
C LYS A 2 -14.37 1.03 -1.52
N SER A 3 -14.61 0.72 -2.80
CA SER A 3 -15.33 1.58 -3.76
C SER A 3 -16.67 2.14 -3.27
N LYS A 4 -17.36 1.39 -2.39
CA LYS A 4 -18.61 1.82 -1.72
C LYS A 4 -18.44 3.00 -0.76
N GLN A 5 -17.22 3.33 -0.33
CA GLN A 5 -16.92 4.41 0.62
C GLN A 5 -16.52 5.73 -0.07
N LEU A 6 -16.45 5.76 -1.41
CA LEU A 6 -16.15 6.99 -2.16
C LEU A 6 -17.19 8.09 -1.93
N HIS A 7 -18.47 7.74 -1.77
CA HIS A 7 -19.55 8.68 -1.48
C HIS A 7 -19.29 9.54 -0.24
N SER A 8 -18.68 8.98 0.81
CA SER A 8 -18.37 9.69 2.05
C SER A 8 -17.13 10.59 1.95
N VAL A 9 -16.19 10.28 1.05
CA VAL A 9 -14.95 11.04 0.86
C VAL A 9 -15.19 12.28 0.00
N TRP A 10 -16.13 12.21 -0.94
CA TRP A 10 -16.48 13.32 -1.83
C TRP A 10 -17.08 14.56 -1.14
N SER A 11 -17.37 14.49 0.16
CA SER A 11 -17.83 15.64 0.97
C SER A 11 -16.71 16.42 1.69
N ALA A 12 -15.45 15.97 1.65
CA ALA A 12 -14.34 16.66 2.30
C ALA A 12 -13.59 17.62 1.34
N PRO A 13 -12.99 18.73 1.84
CA PRO A 13 -12.17 19.62 1.02
C PRO A 13 -10.87 18.95 0.55
N ASP A 14 -10.58 19.13 -0.74
CA ASP A 14 -9.53 18.46 -1.51
C ASP A 14 -8.11 18.72 -0.98
N ASN A 15 -7.28 17.67 -0.96
CA ASN A 15 -5.85 17.77 -0.75
C ASN A 15 -5.10 16.95 -1.80
N THR A 16 -5.18 17.38 -3.06
CA THR A 16 -4.65 16.60 -4.18
C THR A 16 -3.56 17.38 -4.90
N ARG A 17 -2.31 17.27 -4.44
CA ARG A 17 -1.13 17.69 -5.23
C ARG A 17 -1.13 16.90 -6.53
N LEU A 18 -1.28 17.59 -7.66
CA LEU A 18 -1.28 16.97 -9.00
C LEU A 18 0.13 16.93 -9.57
N THR A 19 0.40 15.95 -10.44
CA THR A 19 1.65 15.88 -11.20
C THR A 19 1.79 17.09 -12.14
N SER A 20 3.02 17.54 -12.40
CA SER A 20 3.30 18.66 -13.32
C SER A 20 2.92 18.34 -14.78
N LYS A 21 3.03 17.08 -15.17
CA LYS A 21 2.73 16.60 -16.53
C LYS A 21 1.28 16.10 -16.60
N GLN A 22 0.57 16.51 -17.65
CA GLN A 22 -0.74 15.96 -17.97
C GLN A 22 -0.58 14.59 -18.63
N SER A 23 -1.24 13.57 -18.07
CA SER A 23 -1.36 12.26 -18.69
C SER A 23 -2.63 12.21 -19.55
N SER A 24 -2.50 11.80 -20.82
CA SER A 24 -3.64 11.60 -21.72
C SER A 24 -3.66 10.16 -22.22
N PHE A 25 -4.84 9.52 -22.15
CA PHE A 25 -5.05 8.16 -22.61
C PHE A 25 -6.42 8.05 -23.29
N ARG A 26 -6.54 7.13 -24.26
CA ARG A 26 -7.81 6.79 -24.90
C ARG A 26 -8.54 5.75 -24.05
N LEU A 27 -9.81 6.01 -23.76
CA LEU A 27 -10.65 5.09 -23.01
C LEU A 27 -11.49 4.20 -23.92
N PRO A 28 -11.74 2.92 -23.53
CA PRO A 28 -12.79 2.13 -24.14
C PRO A 28 -14.15 2.83 -24.03
N VAL A 29 -14.97 2.73 -25.07
CA VAL A 29 -16.25 3.47 -25.18
C VAL A 29 -17.16 3.23 -23.96
N HIS A 30 -17.26 2.00 -23.48
CA HIS A 30 -18.09 1.66 -22.32
C HIS A 30 -17.59 2.29 -21.01
N VAL A 31 -16.27 2.48 -20.85
CA VAL A 31 -15.70 3.18 -19.69
C VAL A 31 -15.98 4.68 -19.79
N ALA A 32 -15.79 5.26 -20.98
CA ALA A 32 -16.08 6.66 -21.23
C ALA A 32 -17.56 7.00 -20.98
N ALA A 33 -18.48 6.13 -21.41
CA ALA A 33 -19.91 6.29 -21.17
C ALA A 33 -20.25 6.26 -19.66
N LYS A 34 -19.70 5.31 -18.90
CA LYS A 34 -19.88 5.25 -17.45
C LYS A 34 -19.32 6.49 -16.74
N LEU A 35 -18.15 6.96 -17.16
CA LEU A 35 -17.57 8.18 -16.60
C LEU A 35 -18.41 9.42 -16.88
N ALA A 36 -18.98 9.52 -18.10
CA ALA A 36 -19.90 10.60 -18.45
C ALA A 36 -21.17 10.57 -17.57
N ALA A 37 -21.76 9.38 -17.36
CA ALA A 37 -22.92 9.21 -16.49
C ALA A 37 -22.62 9.62 -15.03
N ILE A 38 -21.47 9.22 -14.49
CA ILE A 38 -21.05 9.62 -13.13
C ILE A 38 -20.87 11.13 -13.03
N ALA A 39 -20.26 11.77 -14.05
CA ALA A 39 -20.10 13.22 -14.06
C ALA A 39 -21.45 13.97 -14.09
N GLU A 40 -22.46 13.42 -14.77
CA GLU A 40 -23.82 13.96 -14.76
C GLU A 40 -24.50 13.77 -13.40
N MET A 41 -24.29 12.61 -12.73
CA MET A 41 -24.79 12.35 -11.39
C MET A 41 -24.18 13.26 -10.31
N TYR A 42 -22.93 13.72 -10.51
CA TYR A 42 -22.17 14.53 -9.54
C TYR A 42 -21.63 15.81 -10.18
N PRO A 43 -22.49 16.79 -10.52
CA PRO A 43 -22.11 17.98 -11.28
C PRO A 43 -21.19 18.95 -10.53
N THR A 44 -21.10 18.82 -9.20
CA THR A 44 -20.20 19.63 -8.37
C THR A 44 -18.74 19.15 -8.40
N LYS A 45 -18.47 18.00 -9.03
CA LYS A 45 -17.13 17.42 -9.15
C LYS A 45 -16.62 17.54 -10.58
N THR A 46 -15.36 17.94 -10.70
CA THR A 46 -14.65 17.95 -11.99
C THR A 46 -14.37 16.52 -12.45
N ARG A 47 -14.28 16.32 -13.76
CA ARG A 47 -13.90 15.04 -14.34
C ARG A 47 -12.52 14.57 -13.82
N THR A 48 -11.60 15.49 -13.57
CA THR A 48 -10.28 15.19 -13.01
C THR A 48 -10.38 14.62 -11.59
N GLN A 49 -11.21 15.20 -10.72
CA GLN A 49 -11.44 14.65 -9.37
C GLN A 49 -12.04 13.25 -9.44
N ILE A 50 -13.11 13.06 -10.22
CA ILE A 50 -13.77 11.75 -10.36
C ILE A 50 -12.80 10.69 -10.86
N VAL A 51 -12.04 10.99 -11.92
CA VAL A 51 -11.06 10.04 -12.48
C VAL A 51 -9.93 9.79 -11.50
N GLY A 52 -9.42 10.83 -10.83
CA GLY A 52 -8.37 10.72 -9.81
C GLY A 52 -8.80 9.78 -8.68
N ASP A 53 -9.98 10.01 -8.11
CA ASP A 53 -10.49 9.21 -6.99
C ASP A 53 -10.75 7.76 -7.40
N LEU A 54 -11.33 7.53 -8.58
CA LEU A 54 -11.55 6.18 -9.11
C LEU A 54 -10.23 5.44 -9.35
N LEU A 55 -9.23 6.11 -9.94
CA LEU A 55 -7.92 5.51 -10.20
C LEU A 55 -7.18 5.21 -8.89
N SER A 56 -7.14 6.15 -7.96
CA SER A 56 -6.54 5.95 -6.63
C SER A 56 -7.19 4.77 -5.91
N THR A 57 -8.52 4.71 -5.91
CA THR A 57 -9.27 3.61 -5.29
C THR A 57 -8.96 2.27 -5.96
N ALA A 58 -8.94 2.22 -7.30
CA ALA A 58 -8.65 0.98 -8.02
C ALA A 58 -7.20 0.50 -7.81
N LEU A 59 -6.24 1.42 -7.71
CA LEU A 59 -4.84 1.10 -7.42
C LEU A 59 -4.65 0.58 -5.98
N GLU A 60 -5.32 1.19 -5.00
CA GLU A 60 -5.33 0.68 -3.62
C GLU A 60 -5.97 -0.70 -3.51
N ASP A 61 -7.10 -0.92 -4.18
CA ASP A 61 -7.79 -2.21 -4.19
C ASP A 61 -6.92 -3.29 -4.84
N LEU A 62 -6.30 -2.97 -5.98
CA LEU A 62 -5.32 -3.84 -6.63
C LEU A 62 -4.15 -4.16 -5.70
N ALA A 63 -3.56 -3.14 -5.06
CA ALA A 63 -2.43 -3.32 -4.15
C ALA A 63 -2.80 -4.22 -2.96
N SER A 64 -4.02 -4.08 -2.43
CA SER A 64 -4.50 -4.91 -1.32
C SER A 64 -4.65 -6.40 -1.68
N ALA A 65 -4.81 -6.70 -2.98
CA ALA A 65 -4.94 -8.06 -3.49
C ALA A 65 -3.61 -8.67 -3.96
N LEU A 66 -2.49 -7.94 -3.90
CA LEU A 66 -1.20 -8.46 -4.31
C LEU A 66 -0.70 -9.52 -3.31
N PRO A 67 -0.18 -10.68 -3.79
CA PRO A 67 0.34 -11.71 -2.92
C PRO A 67 1.51 -11.21 -2.06
N SER A 68 1.47 -11.58 -0.78
CA SER A 68 2.59 -11.49 0.16
C SER A 68 3.27 -12.85 0.24
N ILE A 69 4.61 -12.86 0.25
CA ILE A 69 5.41 -14.09 0.31
C ILE A 69 6.56 -13.88 1.28
N ALA A 70 6.60 -14.69 2.33
CA ALA A 70 7.70 -14.73 3.29
C ALA A 70 8.97 -15.28 2.61
N GLY A 71 10.06 -14.51 2.72
CA GLY A 71 11.39 -14.90 2.29
C GLY A 71 12.21 -15.47 3.45
N ARG A 72 13.45 -15.00 3.56
CA ARG A 72 14.34 -15.40 4.66
C ARG A 72 13.87 -14.74 5.97
N GLN A 73 13.91 -15.50 7.06
CA GLN A 73 13.73 -14.93 8.40
C GLN A 73 14.91 -14.00 8.71
N ILE A 74 14.61 -12.75 9.04
CA ILE A 74 15.61 -11.70 9.34
C ILE A 74 15.65 -11.32 10.80
N ASP A 75 14.57 -11.53 11.54
CA ASP A 75 14.51 -11.19 12.95
C ASP A 75 13.54 -12.12 13.71
N ARG A 76 13.64 -12.05 15.03
CA ARG A 76 12.72 -12.65 15.99
C ARG A 76 12.50 -11.65 17.12
N ILE A 77 11.28 -11.21 17.31
CA ILE A 77 10.93 -10.21 18.32
C ILE A 77 10.10 -10.89 19.40
N GLY A 78 10.69 -11.06 20.57
CA GLY A 78 9.96 -11.44 21.79
C GLY A 78 9.34 -10.21 22.43
N THR A 79 8.08 -10.30 22.85
CA THR A 79 7.43 -9.27 23.68
C THR A 79 7.26 -9.79 25.12
N PRO A 80 7.51 -8.97 26.16
CA PRO A 80 7.39 -9.43 27.56
C PRO A 80 6.01 -10.00 27.92
N ASP A 81 4.96 -9.43 27.33
CA ASP A 81 3.56 -9.75 27.62
C ASP A 81 2.81 -10.29 26.37
N GLY A 82 3.53 -10.71 25.32
CA GLY A 82 2.94 -11.10 24.04
C GLY A 82 3.64 -12.27 23.35
N PRO A 83 3.05 -12.80 22.26
CA PRO A 83 3.64 -13.89 21.51
C PRO A 83 4.96 -13.45 20.89
N THR A 84 5.93 -14.36 20.83
CA THR A 84 7.14 -14.12 20.05
C THR A 84 6.79 -14.19 18.57
N VAL A 85 7.25 -13.21 17.79
CA VAL A 85 7.00 -13.15 16.35
C VAL A 85 8.28 -13.36 15.56
N LYS A 86 8.16 -14.12 14.46
CA LYS A 86 9.21 -14.25 13.45
C LYS A 86 8.99 -13.17 12.39
N VAL A 87 10.05 -12.48 12.02
CA VAL A 87 10.02 -11.43 10.99
C VAL A 87 10.79 -11.92 9.78
N PHE A 88 10.13 -11.88 8.62
CA PHE A 88 10.68 -12.33 7.34
C PHE A 88 10.74 -11.19 6.34
N GLU A 89 11.69 -11.29 5.42
CA GLU A 89 11.73 -10.45 4.22
C GLU A 89 10.42 -10.63 3.43
N GLU A 90 9.83 -9.53 2.96
CA GLU A 90 8.72 -9.58 2.00
C GLU A 90 9.29 -9.70 0.58
N VAL A 91 9.22 -10.90 0.01
CA VAL A 91 9.73 -11.19 -1.34
C VAL A 91 8.63 -11.33 -2.40
N GLY A 92 7.37 -11.11 -1.99
CA GLY A 92 6.19 -11.20 -2.85
C GLY A 92 5.96 -9.98 -3.74
N PRO A 93 5.00 -10.08 -4.68
CA PRO A 93 4.58 -8.97 -5.54
C PRO A 93 4.24 -7.67 -4.81
N ILE A 94 3.65 -7.72 -3.62
CA ILE A 94 3.32 -6.52 -2.83
C ILE A 94 4.57 -5.74 -2.40
N GLY A 95 5.63 -6.44 -1.97
CA GLY A 95 6.91 -5.80 -1.63
C GLY A 95 7.52 -5.11 -2.84
N ARG A 96 7.53 -5.80 -3.99
CA ARG A 96 8.01 -5.22 -5.25
C ARG A 96 7.20 -3.98 -5.67
N PHE A 97 5.89 -4.01 -5.50
CA PHE A 97 5.01 -2.87 -5.79
C PHE A 97 5.36 -1.65 -4.92
N GLN A 98 5.61 -1.83 -3.61
CA GLN A 98 5.98 -0.72 -2.74
C GLN A 98 7.34 -0.10 -3.11
N VAL A 99 8.33 -0.94 -3.42
CA VAL A 99 9.66 -0.47 -3.86
C VAL A 99 9.56 0.35 -5.14
N LEU A 100 8.83 -0.14 -6.14
CA LEU A 100 8.65 0.56 -7.42
C LEU A 100 7.82 1.84 -7.26
N THR A 101 6.79 1.82 -6.41
CA THR A 101 6.00 3.01 -6.09
C THR A 101 6.87 4.09 -5.46
N ASN A 102 7.71 3.73 -4.47
CA ASN A 102 8.66 4.67 -3.88
C ASN A 102 9.61 5.26 -4.92
N LYS A 103 10.19 4.42 -5.80
CA LYS A 103 11.07 4.90 -6.87
C LYS A 103 10.39 5.97 -7.72
N HIS A 104 9.20 5.68 -8.26
CA HIS A 104 8.49 6.61 -9.14
C HIS A 104 7.97 7.85 -8.40
N TYR A 105 7.53 7.70 -7.15
CA TYR A 105 7.10 8.84 -6.33
C TYR A 105 8.24 9.84 -6.09
N LEU A 106 9.44 9.34 -5.75
CA LEU A 106 10.62 10.19 -5.55
C LEU A 106 11.03 10.91 -6.84
N GLU A 107 10.94 10.24 -8.00
CA GLU A 107 11.19 10.85 -9.32
C GLU A 107 10.18 11.98 -9.60
N LEU A 108 8.89 11.74 -9.34
CA LEU A 108 7.84 12.73 -9.54
C LEU A 108 7.94 13.93 -8.59
N GLU A 109 8.31 13.71 -7.32
CA GLU A 109 8.52 14.82 -6.38
C GLU A 109 9.72 15.70 -6.78
N LYS A 110 10.81 15.10 -7.28
CA LYS A 110 11.94 15.86 -7.84
C LYS A 110 11.53 16.69 -9.05
N ASP A 111 10.72 16.11 -9.95
CA ASP A 111 10.14 16.83 -11.09
C ASP A 111 9.24 18.01 -10.65
N LEU A 112 8.70 17.97 -9.43
CA LEU A 112 7.91 19.03 -8.82
C LEU A 112 8.75 20.05 -8.03
N GLY A 113 10.08 19.95 -8.06
CA GLY A 113 11.01 20.85 -7.37
C GLY A 113 11.23 20.52 -5.90
N ASN A 114 10.90 19.30 -5.45
CA ASN A 114 11.27 18.83 -4.12
C ASN A 114 12.68 18.23 -4.16
N ASP A 115 13.66 18.95 -3.59
CA ASP A 115 15.07 18.52 -3.60
C ASP A 115 15.35 17.34 -2.65
N GLN A 116 14.51 17.14 -1.62
CA GLN A 116 14.67 16.09 -0.61
C GLN A 116 13.35 15.36 -0.35
N PRO A 117 12.82 14.61 -1.33
CA PRO A 117 11.55 13.92 -1.14
C PRO A 117 11.71 12.70 -0.23
N GLU A 118 10.76 12.54 0.69
CA GLU A 118 10.64 11.32 1.49
C GLU A 118 9.98 10.20 0.69
N LYS A 119 10.27 8.94 1.07
CA LYS A 119 9.58 7.77 0.50
C LYS A 119 8.08 7.86 0.80
N PHE A 120 7.26 7.42 -0.16
CA PHE A 120 5.81 7.28 0.01
C PHE A 120 5.48 6.23 1.09
N PHE A 121 6.03 5.02 0.95
CA PHE A 121 6.05 4.01 2.00
C PHE A 121 7.28 4.22 2.87
N LYS A 122 7.07 4.73 4.09
CA LYS A 122 8.15 5.08 5.03
C LYS A 122 8.82 3.86 5.67
N THR A 123 8.07 2.79 5.84
CA THR A 123 8.53 1.54 6.45
C THR A 123 8.70 0.48 5.38
N GLU A 124 9.73 -0.34 5.50
CA GLU A 124 9.89 -1.53 4.66
C GLU A 124 8.84 -2.57 5.05
N LEU A 125 8.20 -3.15 4.04
CA LEU A 125 7.23 -4.21 4.27
C LEU A 125 7.96 -5.49 4.66
N VAL A 126 7.47 -6.14 5.70
CA VAL A 126 7.95 -7.41 6.23
C VAL A 126 6.76 -8.35 6.44
N VAL A 127 7.02 -9.64 6.40
CA VAL A 127 6.03 -10.65 6.78
C VAL A 127 6.25 -11.00 8.25
N ILE A 128 5.17 -10.97 9.03
CA ILE A 128 5.20 -11.28 10.46
C ILE A 128 4.37 -12.54 10.68
N GLU A 129 4.98 -13.54 11.29
CA GLU A 129 4.31 -14.78 11.68
C GLU A 129 4.46 -14.96 13.20
N GLU A 130 3.35 -15.18 13.89
CA GLU A 130 3.37 -15.54 15.30
C GLU A 130 3.95 -16.95 15.47
N MET A 131 4.84 -17.11 16.45
CA MET A 131 5.32 -18.44 16.85
C MET A 131 4.18 -19.24 17.47
N THR A 132 4.09 -20.51 17.15
CA THR A 132 3.13 -21.39 17.83
C THR A 132 3.60 -21.72 19.24
N ALA A 133 2.67 -22.13 20.12
CA ALA A 133 2.99 -22.53 21.48
C ALA A 133 4.05 -23.66 21.52
N ASP A 134 3.92 -24.65 20.62
CA ASP A 134 4.88 -25.76 20.51
C ASP A 134 6.28 -25.27 20.07
N GLU A 135 6.35 -24.30 19.16
CA GLU A 135 7.61 -23.69 18.74
C GLU A 135 8.25 -22.90 19.90
N MET A 136 7.45 -22.19 20.68
CA MET A 136 7.91 -21.46 21.86
C MET A 136 8.46 -22.40 22.95
N ASP A 137 7.73 -23.49 23.25
CA ASP A 137 8.13 -24.47 24.28
C ASP A 137 9.41 -25.21 23.88
N ALA A 138 9.50 -25.64 22.62
CA ALA A 138 10.71 -26.28 22.08
C ALA A 138 11.91 -25.33 22.13
N GLU A 139 11.68 -24.03 21.99
CA GLU A 139 12.74 -23.03 22.03
C GLU A 139 13.18 -22.71 23.45
N GLN A 140 12.25 -22.61 24.41
CA GLN A 140 12.62 -22.49 25.82
C GLN A 140 13.45 -23.68 26.30
N ALA A 141 13.13 -24.89 25.83
CA ALA A 141 13.93 -26.08 26.12
C ALA A 141 15.36 -25.97 25.57
N ARG A 142 15.54 -25.49 24.33
CA ARG A 142 16.86 -25.28 23.72
C ARG A 142 17.67 -24.19 24.42
N GLU A 143 17.04 -23.07 24.79
CA GLU A 143 17.70 -21.99 25.52
C GLU A 143 18.14 -22.46 26.92
N TRP A 144 17.35 -23.30 27.57
CA TRP A 144 17.69 -23.89 28.87
C TRP A 144 18.85 -24.89 28.75
N GLU A 145 18.87 -25.74 27.72
CA GLU A 145 19.97 -26.66 27.44
C GLU A 145 21.28 -25.94 27.06
N SER A 146 21.21 -24.84 26.30
CA SER A 146 22.39 -24.07 25.91
C SER A 146 22.99 -23.25 27.06
N ARG A 147 22.25 -23.05 28.17
CA ARG A 147 22.72 -22.34 29.38
C ARG A 147 23.30 -23.27 30.44
N ARG A 148 23.30 -24.59 30.20
CA ARG A 148 23.79 -25.62 31.11
C ARG A 148 25.19 -26.07 30.75
#